data_AF-A0A662QYS1-F1
#
_entry.id   AF-A0A662QYS1-F1
#
_cell.length_a   1.000
_cell.length_b   1.000
_cell.length_c   1.000
_cell.angle_alpha   90.00
_cell.angle_beta   90.00
_cell.angle_gamma   90.00
#
_symmetry.space_group_name_H-M   'P 1'
#
loop_
_entity.id
_entity.type
_entity.pdbx_description
1 polymer ?
#
loop_
_entity_poly.entity_id
_entity_poly.type
_entity_poly.pdbx_seq_one_letter_code
_entity_poly.pdbx_strand_id
1 'polypeptide(L)'
;MSEEEVRLEPVKLKTISIAIEGITPLLMNKFSDSQKEEMMDKHLHRTKQKGVRDIEKEVEERIHKLPDGRVGFPSIGFKKAMVEVAPYLQGMNKKLAKGAFFIKGDLVPIEYDEMVINEAVVRLSGAGRVAQVRYRPQFNNWKCVLHIQYNANQISPEQIVNLANLAGFHIGVGDWTPQHDGQYGMFTVATGEGE
;
A
#
# COMPACT_ATOMS: atom_id res chain seq x y z
N MET A 1 -40.82 -36.78 -4.83
CA MET A 1 -39.63 -35.94 -4.58
C MET A 1 -40.15 -34.63 -4.02
N SER A 2 -39.89 -34.35 -2.75
CA SER A 2 -40.24 -33.06 -2.14
C SER A 2 -39.27 -32.01 -2.66
N GLU A 3 -39.79 -30.98 -3.33
CA GLU A 3 -39.01 -29.79 -3.69
C GLU A 3 -38.72 -29.00 -2.41
N GLU A 4 -37.44 -28.74 -2.15
CA GLU A 4 -36.99 -27.92 -1.03
C GLU A 4 -36.72 -26.50 -1.56
N GLU A 5 -37.51 -25.52 -1.10
CA GLU A 5 -37.38 -24.12 -1.52
C GLU A 5 -36.17 -23.50 -0.81
N VAL A 6 -35.05 -23.34 -1.53
CA VAL A 6 -33.84 -22.69 -1.02
C VAL A 6 -33.89 -21.19 -1.33
N ARG A 7 -33.82 -20.35 -0.29
CA ARG A 7 -33.75 -18.88 -0.43
C ARG A 7 -32.32 -18.38 -0.33
N LEU A 8 -31.88 -17.67 -1.36
CA LEU A 8 -30.56 -17.04 -1.41
C LEU A 8 -30.58 -15.71 -0.64
N GLU A 9 -29.78 -15.60 0.41
CA GLU A 9 -29.48 -14.32 1.04
C GLU A 9 -28.50 -13.53 0.17
N PRO A 10 -28.88 -12.34 -0.34
CA PRO A 10 -28.04 -11.58 -1.25
C PRO A 10 -26.84 -10.97 -0.50
N VAL A 11 -25.70 -10.88 -1.19
CA VAL A 11 -24.54 -10.15 -0.72
C VAL A 11 -24.88 -8.65 -0.70
N LYS A 12 -24.86 -8.03 0.48
CA LYS A 12 -25.17 -6.61 0.64
C LYS A 12 -23.92 -5.77 0.43
N LEU A 13 -23.59 -5.46 -0.83
CA LEU A 13 -22.45 -4.62 -1.16
C LEU A 13 -22.77 -3.14 -0.90
N LYS A 14 -21.94 -2.48 -0.10
CA LYS A 14 -21.97 -1.03 0.15
C LYS A 14 -20.62 -0.41 -0.16
N THR A 15 -20.57 0.91 -0.31
CA THR A 15 -19.32 1.66 -0.51
C THR A 15 -19.19 2.74 0.56
N ILE A 16 -17.99 2.94 1.07
CA ILE A 16 -17.60 4.04 1.95
C ILE A 16 -16.35 4.72 1.39
N SER A 17 -16.21 6.02 1.61
CA SER A 17 -15.00 6.77 1.30
C SER A 17 -14.33 7.18 2.61
N ILE A 18 -13.03 6.92 2.74
CA ILE A 18 -12.26 7.23 3.94
C ILE A 18 -11.09 8.13 3.53
N ALA A 19 -11.08 9.36 4.03
CA ALA A 19 -9.95 10.26 3.88
C ALA A 19 -8.85 9.89 4.89
N ILE A 20 -7.61 9.89 4.42
CA ILE A 20 -6.43 9.51 5.18
C ILE A 20 -5.35 10.59 5.02
N GLU A 21 -4.69 10.89 6.13
CA GLU A 21 -3.59 11.86 6.21
C GLU A 21 -2.32 11.16 6.72
N GLY A 22 -1.22 11.37 6.02
CA GLY A 22 0.09 10.85 6.37
C GLY A 22 0.65 11.55 7.61
N ILE A 23 0.99 10.76 8.63
CA ILE A 23 1.69 11.23 9.84
C ILE A 23 3.21 11.28 9.60
N THR A 24 3.72 10.32 8.83
CA THR A 24 5.13 10.28 8.43
C THR A 24 5.26 10.20 6.90
N PRO A 25 6.41 10.60 6.33
CA PRO A 25 6.57 10.63 4.88
C PRO A 25 6.36 9.26 4.23
N LEU A 26 5.81 9.23 3.01
CA LEU A 26 5.58 8.01 2.25
C LEU A 26 6.79 7.73 1.35
N LEU A 27 7.45 6.58 1.56
CA LEU A 27 8.47 6.08 0.65
C LEU A 27 7.84 5.15 -0.39
N MET A 28 8.02 5.46 -1.68
CA MET A 28 7.66 4.53 -2.75
C MET A 28 8.88 3.79 -3.28
N ASN A 29 8.66 2.52 -3.64
CA ASN A 29 9.70 1.66 -4.18
C ASN A 29 9.09 0.67 -5.17
N LYS A 30 8.45 1.20 -6.22
CA LYS A 30 7.95 0.39 -7.34
C LYS A 30 9.11 -0.37 -7.96
N PHE A 31 8.92 -1.65 -8.26
CA PHE A 31 9.86 -2.37 -9.11
C PHE A 31 9.95 -1.69 -10.47
N SER A 32 11.12 -1.11 -10.76
CA SER A 32 11.44 -0.55 -12.06
C SER A 32 11.42 -1.64 -13.14
N ASP A 33 11.19 -1.25 -14.39
CA ASP A 33 11.19 -2.22 -15.50
C ASP A 33 12.59 -2.78 -15.73
N SER A 34 13.64 -1.99 -15.47
CA SER A 34 15.03 -2.44 -15.42
C SER A 34 15.24 -3.55 -14.38
N GLN A 35 14.72 -3.40 -13.16
CA GLN A 35 14.80 -4.46 -12.14
C GLN A 35 14.02 -5.72 -12.53
N LYS A 36 12.85 -5.58 -13.16
CA LYS A 36 12.07 -6.75 -13.63
C LYS A 36 12.80 -7.48 -14.75
N GLU A 37 13.42 -6.74 -15.66
CA GLU A 37 14.23 -7.31 -16.74
C GLU A 37 15.46 -8.04 -16.16
N GLU A 38 16.16 -7.45 -15.19
CA GLU A 38 17.27 -8.13 -14.49
C GLU A 38 16.82 -9.42 -13.79
N MET A 39 15.63 -9.41 -13.17
CA MET A 39 15.06 -10.62 -12.56
C MET A 39 14.76 -11.68 -13.61
N MET A 40 14.25 -11.30 -14.79
CA MET A 40 13.99 -12.21 -15.90
C MET A 40 15.30 -12.76 -16.50
N ASP A 41 16.29 -11.91 -16.72
CA ASP A 41 17.60 -12.31 -17.26
C ASP A 41 18.29 -13.32 -16.34
N LYS A 42 18.19 -13.17 -15.02
CA LYS A 42 18.67 -14.17 -14.05
C LYS A 42 17.97 -15.51 -14.18
N HIS A 43 16.64 -15.52 -14.39
CA HIS A 43 15.88 -16.75 -14.62
C HIS A 43 16.24 -17.41 -15.95
N LEU A 44 16.61 -16.61 -16.96
CA LEU A 44 17.00 -17.07 -18.30
C LEU A 44 18.53 -17.28 -18.46
N HIS A 45 19.30 -17.14 -17.39
CA HIS A 45 20.77 -17.23 -17.39
C HIS A 45 21.48 -16.29 -18.39
N ARG A 46 20.91 -15.10 -18.63
CA ARG A 46 21.49 -14.06 -19.47
C ARG A 46 22.37 -13.12 -18.65
N THR A 47 23.47 -12.67 -19.24
CA THR A 47 24.43 -11.76 -18.59
C THR A 47 24.34 -10.37 -19.23
N LYS A 48 24.20 -9.32 -18.41
CA LYS A 48 24.14 -7.91 -18.84
C LYS A 48 25.33 -7.14 -18.26
N GLN A 49 25.93 -6.24 -19.05
CA GLN A 49 26.95 -5.32 -18.53
C GLN A 49 26.28 -4.26 -17.65
N LYS A 50 26.89 -3.97 -16.49
CA LYS A 50 26.44 -2.89 -15.60
C LYS A 50 26.83 -1.54 -16.20
N GLY A 51 25.83 -0.70 -16.47
CA GLY A 51 26.02 0.70 -16.84
C GLY A 51 26.23 1.63 -15.64
N VAL A 52 26.47 2.91 -15.93
CA VAL A 52 26.52 4.00 -14.94
C VAL A 52 25.10 4.24 -14.39
N ARG A 53 24.99 4.51 -13.09
CA ARG A 53 23.69 4.78 -12.44
C ARG A 53 23.23 6.21 -12.72
N ASP A 54 21.98 6.34 -13.14
CA ASP A 54 21.27 7.61 -13.27
C ASP A 54 20.26 7.71 -12.12
N ILE A 55 20.56 8.56 -11.14
CA ILE A 55 19.80 8.65 -9.88
C ILE A 55 18.40 9.20 -10.13
N GLU A 56 18.27 10.24 -10.96
CA GLU A 56 16.98 10.87 -11.25
C GLU A 56 16.05 9.88 -11.95
N LYS A 57 16.57 9.16 -12.94
CA LYS A 57 15.83 8.10 -13.63
C LYS A 57 15.45 6.95 -12.70
N GLU A 58 16.36 6.52 -11.82
CA GLU A 58 16.08 5.46 -10.84
C GLU A 58 14.96 5.84 -9.87
N VAL A 59 14.92 7.10 -9.42
CA VAL A 59 13.87 7.62 -8.53
C VAL A 59 12.54 7.69 -9.27
N GLU A 60 12.55 8.23 -10.49
CA GLU A 60 11.36 8.37 -11.34
C GLU A 60 10.71 7.02 -11.67
N GLU A 61 11.50 6.00 -12.02
CA GLU A 61 11.01 4.64 -12.29
C GLU A 61 10.35 3.96 -11.07
N ARG A 62 10.68 4.43 -9.85
CA ARG A 62 10.12 3.92 -8.59
C ARG A 62 8.81 4.57 -8.19
N ILE A 63 8.38 5.61 -8.90
CA ILE A 63 7.09 6.27 -8.67
C ILE A 63 5.99 5.48 -9.39
N HIS A 64 4.87 5.27 -8.69
CA HIS A 64 3.64 4.78 -9.29
C HIS A 64 2.88 5.99 -9.86
N LYS A 65 2.56 5.94 -11.17
CA LYS A 65 1.82 6.98 -11.87
C LYS A 65 0.48 6.45 -12.38
N LEU A 66 -0.56 7.27 -12.24
CA LEU A 66 -1.84 7.07 -12.90
C LEU A 66 -1.71 7.36 -14.42
N PRO A 67 -2.70 6.93 -15.23
CA PRO A 67 -2.72 7.21 -16.66
C PRO A 67 -2.68 8.71 -17.01
N ASP A 68 -3.15 9.56 -16.10
CA ASP A 68 -3.14 11.03 -16.25
C ASP A 68 -1.83 11.69 -15.76
N GLY A 69 -0.84 10.88 -15.35
CA GLY A 69 0.46 11.35 -14.89
C GLY A 69 0.53 11.70 -13.40
N ARG A 70 -0.60 11.73 -12.67
CA ARG A 70 -0.59 11.96 -11.22
C ARG A 70 0.11 10.82 -10.49
N VAL A 71 0.66 11.13 -9.32
CA VAL A 71 1.21 10.12 -8.42
C VAL A 71 0.07 9.32 -7.81
N GLY A 72 0.21 8.00 -7.80
CA GLY A 72 -0.72 7.10 -7.15
C GLY A 72 0.03 6.10 -6.29
N PHE A 73 -0.65 5.51 -5.32
CA PHE A 73 -0.10 4.41 -4.52
C PHE A 73 -0.94 3.16 -4.70
N PRO A 74 -0.34 1.95 -4.77
CA PRO A 74 -1.10 0.71 -4.93
C PRO A 74 -2.16 0.53 -3.85
N SER A 75 -3.43 0.41 -4.27
CA SER A 75 -4.56 0.18 -3.36
C SER A 75 -4.36 -1.08 -2.51
N ILE A 76 -3.68 -2.08 -3.08
CA ILE A 76 -3.33 -3.32 -2.40
C ILE A 76 -2.41 -3.11 -1.19
N GLY A 77 -1.60 -2.04 -1.17
CA GLY A 77 -0.76 -1.69 -0.02
C GLY A 77 -1.61 -1.32 1.19
N PHE A 78 -2.57 -0.40 1.01
CA PHE A 78 -3.55 -0.05 2.04
C PHE A 78 -4.37 -1.27 2.48
N LYS A 79 -4.87 -2.07 1.52
CA LYS A 79 -5.64 -3.28 1.84
C LYS A 79 -4.83 -4.28 2.67
N LYS A 80 -3.55 -4.50 2.34
CA LYS A 80 -2.68 -5.39 3.12
C LYS A 80 -2.48 -4.89 4.54
N ALA A 81 -2.21 -3.59 4.71
CA ALA A 81 -2.06 -2.98 6.04
C ALA A 81 -3.32 -3.17 6.90
N MET A 82 -4.50 -2.89 6.33
CA MET A 82 -5.79 -3.10 6.99
C MET A 82 -6.07 -4.58 7.33
N VAL A 83 -5.75 -5.51 6.43
CA VAL A 83 -5.94 -6.95 6.69
C VAL A 83 -4.97 -7.44 7.78
N GLU A 84 -3.76 -6.90 7.84
CA GLU A 84 -2.74 -7.32 8.79
C GLU A 84 -3.11 -6.95 10.23
N VAL A 85 -3.75 -5.79 10.44
CA VAL A 85 -4.23 -5.35 11.75
C VAL A 85 -5.57 -5.96 12.17
N ALA A 86 -6.24 -6.71 11.29
CA ALA A 86 -7.54 -7.30 11.59
C ALA A 86 -7.60 -8.10 12.91
N PRO A 87 -6.59 -8.93 13.28
CA PRO A 87 -6.60 -9.66 14.55
C PRO A 87 -6.59 -8.79 15.82
N TYR A 88 -6.26 -7.50 15.72
CA TYR A 88 -6.29 -6.57 16.85
C TYR A 88 -7.71 -6.07 17.15
N LEU A 89 -8.68 -6.27 16.24
CA LEU A 89 -10.09 -5.97 16.47
C LEU A 89 -10.84 -7.21 16.97
N GLN A 90 -11.60 -7.03 18.04
CA GLN A 90 -12.40 -8.11 18.62
C GLN A 90 -13.36 -8.72 17.59
N GLY A 91 -13.33 -10.05 17.46
CA GLY A 91 -14.20 -10.80 16.55
C GLY A 91 -13.76 -10.78 15.09
N MET A 92 -12.60 -10.19 14.77
CA MET A 92 -12.07 -10.14 13.41
C MET A 92 -10.80 -10.99 13.25
N ASN A 93 -10.62 -11.54 12.05
CA ASN A 93 -9.39 -12.23 11.65
C ASN A 93 -9.00 -11.86 10.21
N LYS A 94 -7.75 -12.15 9.84
CA LYS A 94 -7.22 -11.82 8.52
C LYS A 94 -8.01 -12.45 7.37
N LYS A 95 -8.49 -13.68 7.55
CA LYS A 95 -9.24 -14.42 6.51
C LYS A 95 -10.56 -13.73 6.19
N LEU A 96 -11.30 -13.33 7.23
CA LEU A 96 -12.53 -12.58 7.12
C LEU A 96 -12.28 -11.21 6.48
N ALA A 97 -11.35 -10.43 7.03
CA ALA A 97 -11.04 -9.09 6.53
C ALA A 97 -10.63 -9.08 5.04
N LYS A 98 -9.83 -10.08 4.62
CA LYS A 98 -9.36 -10.21 3.22
C LYS A 98 -10.50 -10.32 2.21
N GLY A 99 -11.59 -10.99 2.57
CA GLY A 99 -12.77 -11.18 1.72
C GLY A 99 -13.90 -10.18 1.95
N ALA A 100 -13.94 -9.53 3.13
CA ALA A 100 -15.05 -8.66 3.53
C ALA A 100 -15.06 -7.30 2.81
N PHE A 101 -13.91 -6.79 2.35
CA PHE A 101 -13.82 -5.51 1.66
C PHE A 101 -12.74 -5.46 0.56
N PHE A 102 -12.90 -4.50 -0.35
CA PHE A 102 -12.01 -4.21 -1.47
C PHE A 102 -11.88 -2.70 -1.64
N ILE A 103 -10.66 -2.22 -1.87
CA ILE A 103 -10.41 -0.83 -2.24
C ILE A 103 -10.54 -0.76 -3.76
N LYS A 104 -11.37 0.16 -4.26
CA LYS A 104 -11.62 0.31 -5.70
C LYS A 104 -10.40 0.90 -6.40
N GLY A 105 -10.10 0.37 -7.59
CA GLY A 105 -8.98 0.79 -8.43
C GLY A 105 -7.65 0.16 -8.03
N ASP A 106 -6.70 0.15 -8.97
CA ASP A 106 -5.37 -0.42 -8.75
C ASP A 106 -4.44 0.57 -8.03
N LEU A 107 -4.57 1.86 -8.36
CA LEU A 107 -3.84 2.96 -7.74
C LEU A 107 -4.82 3.93 -7.10
N VAL A 108 -4.50 4.35 -5.88
CA VAL A 108 -5.15 5.44 -5.16
C VAL A 108 -4.36 6.72 -5.46
N PRO A 109 -4.97 7.78 -6.02
CA PRO A 109 -4.30 9.06 -6.18
C PRO A 109 -3.78 9.59 -4.83
N ILE A 110 -2.53 10.06 -4.82
CA ILE A 110 -1.92 10.66 -3.63
C ILE A 110 -1.70 12.15 -3.91
N GLU A 111 -2.19 12.99 -3.00
CA GLU A 111 -1.81 14.39 -2.92
C GLU A 111 -0.67 14.53 -1.91
N TYR A 112 0.25 15.47 -2.14
CA TYR A 112 1.42 15.70 -1.30
C TYR A 112 1.93 17.13 -1.50
N ASP A 113 2.60 17.68 -0.51
CA ASP A 113 3.15 19.05 -0.58
C ASP A 113 4.49 19.06 -1.33
N GLU A 114 5.34 18.08 -1.03
CA GLU A 114 6.70 18.00 -1.55
C GLU A 114 7.11 16.55 -1.82
N MET A 115 7.86 16.35 -2.91
CA MET A 115 8.57 15.10 -3.18
C MET A 115 10.08 15.35 -3.14
N VAL A 116 10.79 14.62 -2.28
CA VAL A 116 12.25 14.69 -2.13
C VAL A 116 12.90 13.34 -2.43
N ILE A 117 14.20 13.34 -2.76
CA ILE A 117 14.97 12.11 -2.91
C ILE A 117 15.47 11.67 -1.53
N ASN A 118 14.94 10.54 -1.05
CA ASN A 118 15.45 9.87 0.15
C ASN A 118 16.68 9.04 -0.21
N GLU A 119 17.83 9.39 0.36
CA GLU A 119 19.05 8.60 0.29
C GLU A 119 19.18 7.73 1.55
N ALA A 120 19.23 6.41 1.38
CA ALA A 120 19.40 5.47 2.48
C ALA A 120 20.49 4.44 2.19
N VAL A 121 21.38 4.22 3.15
CA VAL A 121 22.32 3.11 3.12
C VAL A 121 21.59 1.85 3.53
N VAL A 122 21.37 0.95 2.58
CA VAL A 122 20.73 -0.35 2.81
C VAL A 122 21.76 -1.47 2.82
N ARG A 123 21.57 -2.43 3.71
CA ARG A 123 22.34 -3.68 3.72
C ARG A 123 21.45 -4.80 3.21
N LEU A 124 21.79 -5.38 2.07
CA LEU A 124 21.05 -6.50 1.51
C LEU A 124 21.27 -7.76 2.37
N SER A 125 20.23 -8.57 2.56
CA SER A 125 20.32 -9.88 3.19
C SER A 125 21.00 -10.88 2.26
N GLY A 126 22.05 -11.57 2.74
CA GLY A 126 22.78 -12.60 1.98
C GLY A 126 24.28 -12.65 2.29
N ALA A 127 24.97 -13.66 1.73
CA ALA A 127 26.43 -13.77 1.80
C ALA A 127 27.08 -12.61 1.02
N GLY A 128 27.85 -11.77 1.71
CA GLY A 128 28.56 -10.63 1.14
C GLY A 128 28.12 -9.24 1.63
N ARG A 129 26.97 -9.10 2.32
CA ARG A 129 26.48 -7.90 3.05
C ARG A 129 26.99 -6.53 2.56
N VAL A 130 27.05 -6.32 1.24
CA VAL A 130 27.59 -5.10 0.68
C VAL A 130 26.61 -3.97 0.96
N ALA A 131 27.06 -2.94 1.67
CA ALA A 131 26.29 -1.73 1.86
C ALA A 131 26.09 -1.05 0.49
N GLN A 132 24.84 -0.70 0.17
CA GLN A 132 24.51 0.01 -1.07
C GLN A 132 23.68 1.24 -0.73
N VAL A 133 23.94 2.33 -1.44
CA VAL A 133 23.11 3.53 -1.36
C VAL A 133 21.90 3.37 -2.29
N ARG A 134 20.72 3.52 -1.71
CA ARG A 134 19.43 3.44 -2.39
C ARG A 134 18.74 4.80 -2.35
N TYR A 135 18.35 5.29 -3.52
CA TYR A 135 17.60 6.54 -3.71
C TYR A 135 16.13 6.24 -3.95
N ARG A 136 15.21 6.77 -3.15
CA ARG A 136 13.76 6.54 -3.30
C ARG A 136 13.00 7.87 -3.30
N PRO A 137 11.89 7.97 -4.04
CA PRO A 137 10.98 9.11 -3.89
C PRO A 137 10.33 9.06 -2.50
N GLN A 138 10.38 10.20 -1.80
CA GLN A 138 9.73 10.43 -0.51
C GLN A 138 8.68 11.54 -0.67
N PHE A 139 7.43 11.23 -0.35
CA PHE A 139 6.32 12.18 -0.41
C PHE A 139 5.99 12.68 1.00
N ASN A 140 6.18 13.98 1.23
CA ASN A 140 5.92 14.65 2.50
C ASN A 140 4.48 15.18 2.54
N ASN A 141 3.87 15.18 3.73
CA ASN A 141 2.51 15.66 3.98
C ASN A 141 1.48 15.10 2.99
N TRP A 142 1.55 13.77 2.79
CA TRP A 142 0.73 13.11 1.79
C TRP A 142 -0.67 12.83 2.34
N LYS A 143 -1.68 12.83 1.47
CA LYS A 143 -3.06 12.48 1.80
C LYS A 143 -3.74 11.78 0.64
N CYS A 144 -4.79 11.01 0.93
CA CYS A 144 -5.57 10.33 -0.10
C CYS A 144 -6.98 9.95 0.38
N VAL A 145 -7.82 9.54 -0.56
CA VAL A 145 -9.17 9.02 -0.26
C VAL A 145 -9.28 7.58 -0.73
N LEU A 146 -9.56 6.68 0.21
CA LEU A 146 -9.83 5.28 -0.07
C LEU A 146 -11.32 5.07 -0.37
N HIS A 147 -11.64 4.62 -1.57
CA HIS A 147 -12.99 4.18 -1.91
C HIS A 147 -13.13 2.68 -1.67
N ILE A 148 -13.80 2.30 -0.59
CA ILE A 148 -13.89 0.91 -0.12
C ILE A 148 -15.27 0.34 -0.40
N GLN A 149 -15.34 -0.73 -1.18
CA GLN A 149 -16.53 -1.57 -1.29
C GLN A 149 -16.47 -2.70 -0.27
N TYR A 150 -17.56 -2.97 0.44
CA TYR A 150 -17.59 -4.00 1.47
C TYR A 150 -18.91 -4.75 1.51
N ASN A 151 -18.87 -5.98 2.03
CA ASN A 151 -20.05 -6.80 2.29
C ASN A 151 -20.61 -6.46 3.68
N ALA A 152 -21.72 -5.73 3.71
CA ALA A 152 -22.39 -5.30 4.93
C ALA A 152 -22.98 -6.46 5.76
N ASN A 153 -23.03 -7.68 5.22
CA ASN A 153 -23.36 -8.88 6.00
C ASN A 153 -22.17 -9.39 6.84
N GLN A 154 -20.94 -8.93 6.57
CA GLN A 154 -19.71 -9.44 7.19
C GLN A 154 -18.93 -8.40 7.98
N ILE A 155 -19.01 -7.12 7.58
CA ILE A 155 -18.24 -6.05 8.22
C ILE A 155 -19.04 -4.75 8.24
N SER A 156 -18.97 -4.02 9.35
CA SER A 156 -19.61 -2.72 9.50
C SER A 156 -18.71 -1.58 8.99
N PRO A 157 -19.28 -0.41 8.62
CA PRO A 157 -18.51 0.79 8.31
C PRO A 157 -17.50 1.17 9.41
N GLU A 158 -17.92 1.11 10.68
CA GLU A 158 -17.13 1.47 11.85
C GLU A 158 -15.93 0.54 12.00
N GLN A 159 -16.13 -0.76 11.75
CA GLN A 159 -15.03 -1.73 11.72
C GLN A 159 -14.03 -1.41 10.61
N ILE A 160 -14.47 -0.97 9.42
CA ILE A 160 -13.57 -0.58 8.32
C ILE A 160 -12.77 0.68 8.69
N VAL A 161 -13.42 1.69 9.28
CA VAL A 161 -12.75 2.91 9.74
C VAL A 161 -11.71 2.58 10.83
N ASN A 162 -12.06 1.73 11.79
CA ASN A 162 -11.14 1.27 12.82
C ASN A 162 -9.96 0.48 12.24
N LEU A 163 -10.20 -0.38 11.24
CA LEU A 163 -9.13 -1.09 10.53
C LEU A 163 -8.18 -0.10 9.83
N ALA A 164 -8.71 0.89 9.13
CA ALA A 164 -7.90 1.90 8.45
C ALA A 164 -7.05 2.67 9.46
N ASN A 165 -7.65 3.13 10.56
CA ASN A 165 -6.94 3.90 11.57
C ASN A 165 -5.83 3.08 12.26
N LEU A 166 -6.14 1.84 12.66
CA LEU A 166 -5.14 0.94 13.26
C LEU A 166 -4.03 0.56 12.28
N ALA A 167 -4.36 0.38 11.00
CA ALA A 167 -3.38 0.07 9.96
C ALA A 167 -2.32 1.16 9.83
N GLY A 168 -2.75 2.42 9.90
CA GLY A 168 -1.85 3.57 9.81
C GLY A 168 -0.86 3.65 10.97
N PHE A 169 -1.27 3.25 12.18
CA PHE A 169 -0.38 3.22 13.35
C PHE A 169 0.51 1.98 13.42
N HIS A 170 -0.07 0.78 13.25
CA HIS A 170 0.65 -0.48 13.47
C HIS A 170 1.52 -0.92 12.30
N ILE A 171 1.12 -0.59 11.06
CA ILE A 171 1.71 -1.18 9.85
C ILE A 171 2.29 -0.12 8.92
N GLY A 172 1.55 0.95 8.65
CA GLY A 172 1.87 1.95 7.63
C GLY A 172 1.78 1.41 6.19
N VAL A 173 2.14 2.23 5.21
CA VAL A 173 2.19 1.87 3.78
C VAL A 173 3.46 2.35 3.10
N GLY A 174 3.90 1.62 2.08
CA GLY A 174 5.11 1.96 1.33
C GLY A 174 6.31 1.15 1.78
N ASP A 175 7.50 1.74 1.68
CA ASP A 175 8.75 1.09 2.06
C ASP A 175 9.22 1.54 3.45
N TRP A 176 9.91 0.65 4.17
CA TRP A 176 10.47 0.90 5.49
C TRP A 176 9.47 1.45 6.52
N THR A 177 8.32 0.79 6.59
CA THR A 177 7.23 1.08 7.53
C THR A 177 7.48 0.44 8.91
N PRO A 178 6.65 0.69 9.94
CA PRO A 178 6.74 0.00 11.24
C PRO A 178 6.79 -1.53 11.15
N GLN A 179 6.10 -2.14 10.18
CA GLN A 179 6.16 -3.59 9.95
C GLN A 179 7.54 -4.07 9.44
N HIS A 180 8.34 -3.15 8.91
CA HIS A 180 9.64 -3.42 8.30
C HIS A 180 10.77 -2.70 9.05
N ASP A 181 10.66 -2.57 10.37
CA ASP A 181 11.66 -1.97 11.26
C ASP A 181 12.01 -0.50 10.91
N GLY A 182 11.04 0.23 10.34
CA GLY A 182 11.15 1.65 10.06
C GLY A 182 10.00 2.46 10.64
N GLN A 183 9.86 3.71 10.21
CA GLN A 183 8.83 4.63 10.73
C GLN A 183 8.17 5.45 9.61
N TYR A 184 8.32 5.03 8.34
CA TYR A 184 7.73 5.72 7.20
C TYR A 184 6.32 5.24 6.88
N GLY A 185 5.54 6.08 6.20
CA GLY A 185 4.24 5.75 5.65
C GLY A 185 3.14 5.51 6.68
N MET A 186 3.32 6.01 7.90
CA MET A 186 2.27 5.99 8.92
C MET A 186 1.20 7.02 8.57
N PHE A 187 -0.05 6.75 8.96
CA PHE A 187 -1.18 7.62 8.63
C PHE A 187 -2.29 7.54 9.68
N THR A 188 -3.24 8.47 9.62
CA THR A 188 -4.48 8.48 10.40
C THR A 188 -5.69 8.64 9.48
N VAL A 189 -6.86 8.20 9.94
CA VAL A 189 -8.11 8.60 9.30
C VAL A 189 -8.38 10.06 9.64
N ALA A 190 -8.71 10.88 8.64
CA ALA A 190 -9.10 12.26 8.86
C ALA A 190 -10.44 12.30 9.62
N THR A 191 -10.42 12.80 10.84
CA THR A 191 -11.63 13.18 11.58
C THR A 191 -12.03 14.56 11.10
N GLY A 192 -13.29 14.76 10.71
CA GLY A 192 -13.80 16.03 10.16
C GLY A 192 -13.83 17.19 11.17
N GLU A 193 -12.72 17.49 11.82
CA GLU A 193 -12.49 18.68 12.63
C GLU A 193 -11.59 19.63 11.82
N GLY A 194 -12.19 20.42 10.94
CA GLY A 194 -11.44 21.38 10.12
C GLY A 194 -12.19 22.03 8.97
N GLU A 195 -13.40 22.52 9.22
CA GLU A 195 -14.04 23.79 8.77
C GLU A 195 -15.57 23.70 8.88
#